data_AF-A0A8K0NWB2-F1
#
_entry.id   AF-A0A8K0NWB2-F1
#
_cell.length_a   1.000
_cell.length_b   1.000
_cell.length_c   1.000
_cell.angle_alpha   90.00
_cell.angle_beta   90.00
_cell.angle_gamma   90.00
#
_symmetry.space_group_name_H-M   'P 1'
#
loop_
_entity.id
_entity.type
_entity.pdbx_description
1 polymer ?
#
loop_
_entity_poly.entity_id
_entity_poly.type
_entity_poly.pdbx_seq_one_letter_code
_entity_poly.pdbx_strand_id
1 'polypeptide(L)'
;MNCSLVLLLVLRRCITFLRAHGLSHFLPLDHHIYFHKLVGILICGFSVVNHPVLNKANWTTWEWLGTDKPGLFGLIPGEANPTGIALCFILLVMFICSQPFVRRTGCFEIFYWTHLLYVPFWIIVIIHAPNFWKWFIGPGVIYILERGWRLVNQRARRLGRTYISSGVLLPSRVVHLVLRRPLHFDFCPGDYVFVNVPAVARYEWHPFTISSAPEQQGGSHD
;
A
#
# COMPACT_ATOMS: atom_id res chain seq x y z
N MET A 1 -18.38 0.80 -7.98
CA MET A 1 -17.12 0.03 -8.18
C MET A 1 -16.64 -0.49 -6.84
N ASN A 2 -16.16 -1.74 -6.77
CA ASN A 2 -15.70 -2.32 -5.50
C ASN A 2 -14.24 -1.92 -5.22
N CYS A 3 -14.02 -1.01 -4.28
CA CYS A 3 -12.68 -0.53 -3.94
C CYS A 3 -11.81 -1.59 -3.24
N SER A 4 -12.34 -2.72 -2.76
CA SER A 4 -11.57 -3.73 -2.04
C SER A 4 -10.44 -4.38 -2.88
N LEU A 5 -10.55 -4.35 -4.20
CA LEU A 5 -9.50 -4.83 -5.11
C LEU A 5 -8.17 -4.09 -4.93
N VAL A 6 -8.21 -2.81 -4.54
CA VAL A 6 -7.00 -1.99 -4.32
C VAL A 6 -6.08 -2.59 -3.25
N LEU A 7 -6.67 -3.33 -2.29
CA LEU A 7 -5.97 -4.01 -1.20
C LEU A 7 -5.23 -5.24 -1.71
N LEU A 8 -5.84 -6.03 -2.60
CA LEU A 8 -5.24 -7.24 -3.15
C LEU A 8 -3.96 -6.92 -3.95
N LEU A 9 -3.96 -5.78 -4.63
CA LEU A 9 -2.83 -5.32 -5.44
C LEU A 9 -1.61 -4.91 -4.62
N VAL A 10 -1.70 -4.81 -3.29
CA VAL A 10 -0.56 -4.52 -2.39
C VAL A 10 -0.11 -5.71 -1.56
N LEU A 11 -0.76 -6.88 -1.71
CA LEU A 11 -0.40 -8.14 -1.06
C LEU A 11 0.80 -8.79 -1.74
N ARG A 12 1.99 -8.26 -1.44
CA ARG A 12 3.23 -8.62 -2.15
C ARG A 12 3.57 -10.10 -2.04
N ARG A 13 3.31 -10.75 -0.90
CA ARG A 13 3.60 -12.18 -0.75
C ARG A 13 2.64 -13.02 -1.57
N CYS A 14 1.35 -12.67 -1.55
CA CYS A 14 0.36 -13.32 -2.43
C CYS A 14 0.76 -13.15 -3.91
N ILE A 15 1.16 -11.95 -4.31
CA ILE A 15 1.61 -11.68 -5.69
C ILE A 15 2.86 -12.52 -6.04
N THR A 16 3.86 -12.59 -5.15
CA THR A 16 5.06 -13.44 -5.36
C THR A 16 4.70 -14.92 -5.44
N PHE A 17 3.78 -15.39 -4.59
CA PHE A 17 3.29 -16.77 -4.61
C PHE A 17 2.60 -17.10 -5.94
N LEU A 18 1.70 -16.24 -6.41
CA LEU A 18 1.02 -16.42 -7.70
C LEU A 18 2.01 -16.41 -8.88
N ARG A 19 3.02 -15.53 -8.84
CA ARG A 19 4.09 -15.49 -9.84
C ARG A 19 4.85 -16.83 -9.87
N ALA A 20 5.22 -17.36 -8.71
CA ALA A 20 5.96 -18.62 -8.61
C ALA A 20 5.17 -19.84 -9.13
N HIS A 21 3.82 -19.77 -9.13
CA HIS A 21 2.95 -20.82 -9.66
C HIS A 21 2.57 -20.62 -11.14
N GLY A 22 3.28 -19.74 -11.86
CA GLY A 22 3.12 -19.56 -13.30
C GLY A 22 1.94 -18.70 -13.74
N LEU A 23 1.20 -18.09 -12.80
CA LEU A 23 0.07 -17.21 -13.14
C LEU A 23 0.50 -15.89 -13.79
N SER A 24 1.80 -15.57 -13.78
CA SER A 24 2.35 -14.42 -14.51
C SER A 24 2.18 -14.50 -16.03
N HIS A 25 1.95 -15.69 -16.58
CA HIS A 25 1.65 -15.86 -18.01
C HIS A 25 0.26 -15.30 -18.38
N PHE A 26 -0.70 -15.37 -17.46
CA PHE A 26 -2.08 -14.93 -17.69
C PHE A 26 -2.38 -13.55 -17.11
N LEU A 27 -1.72 -13.20 -16.01
CA LEU A 27 -1.95 -11.95 -15.29
C LEU A 27 -0.65 -11.13 -15.22
N PRO A 28 -0.69 -9.82 -15.52
CA PRO A 28 0.47 -8.92 -15.42
C PRO A 28 0.83 -8.57 -13.96
N LEU A 29 1.20 -9.58 -13.16
CA LEU A 29 1.47 -9.49 -11.72
C LEU A 29 2.63 -8.53 -11.38
N ASP A 30 3.56 -8.33 -12.30
CA ASP A 30 4.70 -7.41 -12.11
C ASP A 30 4.28 -5.94 -12.07
N HIS A 31 3.15 -5.62 -12.69
CA HIS A 31 2.56 -4.27 -12.73
C HIS A 31 1.55 -4.02 -11.60
N HIS A 32 1.48 -4.85 -10.56
CA HIS A 32 0.54 -4.69 -9.45
C HIS A 32 0.51 -3.28 -8.82
N ILE A 33 1.67 -2.64 -8.64
CA ILE A 33 1.73 -1.25 -8.10
C ILE A 33 1.18 -0.24 -9.11
N TYR A 34 1.38 -0.47 -10.42
CA TYR A 34 0.79 0.37 -11.45
C TYR A 34 -0.74 0.23 -11.42
N PHE A 35 -1.26 -1.01 -11.36
CA PHE A 35 -2.69 -1.24 -11.22
C PHE A 35 -3.26 -0.66 -9.93
N HIS A 36 -2.54 -0.72 -8.81
CA HIS A 36 -2.97 -0.10 -7.56
C HIS A 36 -3.20 1.41 -7.75
N LYS A 37 -2.30 2.11 -8.45
CA LYS A 37 -2.46 3.54 -8.78
C LYS A 37 -3.63 3.77 -9.72
N LEU A 38 -3.79 2.95 -10.76
CA LEU A 38 -4.89 3.05 -11.71
C LEU A 38 -6.24 2.89 -11.02
N VAL A 39 -6.40 1.84 -10.19
CA VAL A 39 -7.60 1.61 -9.39
C VAL A 39 -7.83 2.77 -8.42
N GLY A 40 -6.78 3.31 -7.80
CA GLY A 40 -6.88 4.51 -6.95
C GLY A 40 -7.42 5.74 -7.70
N ILE A 41 -6.94 6.02 -8.91
CA ILE A 41 -7.45 7.10 -9.78
C ILE A 41 -8.92 6.87 -10.13
N LEU A 42 -9.28 5.64 -10.50
CA LEU A 42 -10.66 5.30 -10.84
C LEU A 42 -11.59 5.45 -9.63
N ILE A 43 -11.18 5.04 -8.43
CA ILE A 43 -11.95 5.24 -7.19
C ILE A 43 -12.19 6.75 -6.99
N CYS A 44 -11.16 7.59 -7.10
CA CYS A 44 -11.30 9.05 -6.98
C CYS A 44 -12.27 9.63 -8.03
N GLY A 45 -12.13 9.21 -9.30
CA GLY A 45 -13.01 9.67 -10.37
C GLY A 45 -14.46 9.29 -10.15
N PHE A 46 -14.74 8.03 -9.78
CA PHE A 46 -16.11 7.58 -9.49
C PHE A 46 -16.71 8.22 -8.23
N SER A 47 -15.90 8.53 -7.21
CA SER A 47 -16.37 9.24 -6.02
C SER A 47 -16.89 10.65 -6.34
N VAL A 48 -16.32 11.32 -7.34
CA VAL A 48 -16.77 12.66 -7.78
C VAL A 48 -17.98 12.58 -8.73
N VAL A 49 -17.99 11.61 -9.65
CA VAL A 49 -19.01 11.50 -10.71
C VAL A 49 -20.38 11.02 -10.20
N ASN A 50 -20.45 10.31 -9.07
CA ASN A 50 -21.72 9.84 -8.51
C ASN A 50 -22.55 10.93 -7.78
N HIS A 51 -22.12 12.20 -7.83
CA HIS A 51 -22.71 13.29 -7.07
C HIS A 51 -23.87 14.13 -7.69
N PRO A 52 -24.29 14.01 -8.97
CA PRO A 52 -25.22 15.00 -9.54
C PRO A 52 -26.70 14.59 -9.69
N VAL A 53 -27.13 13.35 -9.46
CA VAL A 53 -28.52 12.95 -9.76
C VAL A 53 -29.27 12.46 -8.53
N LEU A 54 -29.50 13.34 -7.55
CA LEU A 54 -30.54 13.12 -6.55
C LEU A 54 -30.93 14.41 -5.83
N ASN A 55 -31.41 15.37 -6.61
CA ASN A 55 -32.16 16.49 -6.05
C ASN A 55 -33.55 16.59 -6.67
N LYS A 56 -34.38 15.58 -6.43
CA LYS A 56 -35.83 15.67 -6.69
C LYS A 56 -36.55 16.55 -5.66
N ALA A 57 -35.86 17.03 -4.63
CA ALA A 57 -36.45 17.65 -3.43
C ALA A 57 -36.01 19.10 -3.14
N ASN A 58 -35.31 19.77 -4.06
CA ASN A 58 -34.80 21.15 -3.93
C ASN A 58 -33.85 21.44 -2.74
N TRP A 59 -33.11 20.46 -2.25
CA TRP A 59 -32.09 20.68 -1.22
C TRP A 59 -30.89 21.39 -1.82
N THR A 60 -30.26 22.35 -1.13
CA THR A 60 -28.96 22.83 -1.62
C THR A 60 -27.93 21.70 -1.53
N THR A 61 -26.90 21.69 -2.40
CA THR A 61 -25.86 20.65 -2.38
C THR A 61 -25.22 20.50 -1.00
N TRP A 62 -25.06 21.62 -0.28
CA TRP A 62 -24.49 21.64 1.07
C TRP A 62 -25.43 21.02 2.12
N GLU A 63 -26.72 21.33 2.07
CA GLU A 63 -27.72 20.72 2.95
C GLU A 63 -27.88 19.22 2.68
N TRP A 64 -27.87 18.81 1.41
CA TRP A 64 -27.94 17.39 1.04
C TRP A 64 -26.72 16.60 1.50
N LEU A 65 -25.54 17.21 1.41
CA LEU A 65 -24.28 16.59 1.84
C LEU A 65 -24.21 16.43 3.36
N GLY A 66 -24.71 17.41 4.11
CA GLY A 66 -24.66 17.42 5.57
C GLY A 66 -25.82 16.73 6.27
N THR A 67 -26.85 16.25 5.55
CA THR A 67 -28.06 15.73 6.18
C THR A 67 -27.99 14.26 6.54
N ASP A 68 -28.50 13.94 7.72
CA ASP A 68 -28.81 12.59 8.21
C ASP A 68 -30.20 12.10 7.76
N LYS A 69 -31.05 13.00 7.25
CA LYS A 69 -32.42 12.70 6.82
C LYS A 69 -32.48 12.42 5.32
N PRO A 70 -33.34 11.49 4.87
CA PRO A 70 -34.35 10.73 5.62
C PRO A 70 -33.83 9.41 6.23
N GLY A 71 -32.52 9.20 6.38
CA GLY A 71 -31.99 7.99 7.00
C GLY A 71 -31.94 6.74 6.09
N LEU A 72 -32.15 6.90 4.78
CA LEU A 72 -32.36 5.76 3.87
C LEU A 72 -31.12 4.93 3.55
N PHE A 73 -29.92 5.49 3.73
CA PHE A 73 -28.67 4.91 3.29
C PHE A 73 -27.64 4.85 4.43
N GLY A 74 -26.66 3.96 4.28
CA GLY A 74 -25.67 3.67 5.31
C GLY A 74 -25.96 2.35 6.03
N LEU A 75 -24.91 1.72 6.56
CA LEU A 75 -25.04 0.58 7.46
C LEU A 75 -25.82 0.98 8.72
N ILE A 76 -25.61 2.21 9.18
CA ILE A 76 -26.46 2.88 10.16
C ILE A 76 -27.32 3.90 9.39
N PRO A 77 -28.66 3.88 9.56
CA PRO A 77 -29.57 4.82 8.90
C PRO A 77 -29.14 6.27 9.11
N GLY A 78 -28.89 7.00 8.01
CA GLY A 78 -28.58 8.45 8.03
C GLY A 78 -27.10 8.78 7.97
N GLU A 79 -26.22 7.79 8.17
CA GLU A 79 -24.78 8.04 8.19
C GLU A 79 -24.15 8.15 6.80
N ALA A 80 -24.85 7.77 5.71
CA ALA A 80 -24.25 7.74 4.38
C ALA A 80 -23.70 9.09 3.91
N ASN A 81 -24.43 10.19 4.13
CA ASN A 81 -24.02 11.51 3.67
C ASN A 81 -22.79 12.06 4.44
N PRO A 82 -22.80 12.16 5.79
CA PRO A 82 -21.63 12.64 6.54
C PRO A 82 -20.40 11.73 6.35
N THR A 83 -20.59 10.40 6.34
CA THR A 83 -19.50 9.46 6.05
C THR A 83 -18.98 9.60 4.62
N GLY A 84 -19.84 9.91 3.66
CA GLY A 84 -19.47 10.18 2.27
C GLY A 84 -18.56 11.40 2.13
N ILE A 85 -18.87 12.52 2.79
CA ILE A 85 -17.98 13.69 2.83
C ILE A 85 -16.63 13.32 3.44
N ALA A 86 -16.65 12.63 4.59
CA ALA A 86 -15.42 12.23 5.28
C ALA A 86 -14.55 11.32 4.39
N LEU A 87 -15.15 10.37 3.67
CA LEU A 87 -14.46 9.51 2.71
C LEU A 87 -13.86 10.30 1.56
N CYS A 88 -14.62 11.24 0.97
CA CYS A 88 -14.13 12.10 -0.11
C CYS A 88 -12.94 12.95 0.35
N PHE A 89 -13.00 13.52 1.56
CA PHE A 89 -11.91 14.29 2.13
C PHE A 89 -10.66 13.43 2.37
N ILE A 90 -10.81 12.28 3.01
CA ILE A 90 -9.70 11.33 3.24
C ILE A 90 -9.07 10.92 1.91
N LEU A 91 -9.90 10.55 0.93
CA LEU A 91 -9.44 10.11 -0.38
C LEU A 91 -8.71 11.23 -1.13
N LEU A 92 -9.18 12.48 -1.04
CA LEU A 92 -8.52 13.64 -1.64
C LEU A 92 -7.12 13.86 -1.04
N VAL A 93 -7.01 13.85 0.29
CA VAL A 93 -5.72 13.98 1.00
C VAL A 93 -4.77 12.87 0.59
N MET A 94 -5.22 11.60 0.63
CA MET A 94 -4.43 10.46 0.20
C MET A 94 -3.99 10.58 -1.26
N PHE A 95 -4.88 11.03 -2.17
CA PHE A 95 -4.59 11.15 -3.58
C PHE A 95 -3.52 12.20 -3.87
N ILE A 96 -3.66 13.42 -3.31
CA ILE A 96 -2.71 14.52 -3.50
C ILE A 96 -1.34 14.13 -2.94
N CYS A 97 -1.29 13.61 -1.72
CA CYS A 97 -0.03 13.23 -1.08
C CYS A 97 0.63 11.99 -1.72
N SER A 98 -0.10 11.21 -2.53
CA SER A 98 0.45 10.08 -3.29
C SER A 98 1.06 10.48 -4.64
N GLN A 99 0.92 11.74 -5.07
CA GLN A 99 1.40 12.17 -6.38
C GLN A 99 2.94 12.22 -6.46
N PRO A 100 3.53 12.03 -7.66
CA PRO A 100 4.98 12.07 -7.84
C PRO A 100 5.62 13.37 -7.35
N PHE A 101 4.95 14.51 -7.47
CA PHE A 101 5.48 15.79 -7.00
C PHE A 101 5.54 15.91 -5.46
N VAL A 102 4.78 15.11 -4.70
CA VAL A 102 4.93 15.04 -3.23
C VAL A 102 5.93 13.94 -2.86
N ARG A 103 5.83 12.78 -3.51
CA ARG A 103 6.65 11.61 -3.17
C ARG A 103 8.13 11.76 -3.57
N ARG A 104 8.46 12.63 -4.54
CA ARG A 104 9.82 12.82 -5.07
C ARG A 104 10.53 14.07 -4.51
N THR A 105 9.91 14.86 -3.64
CA THR A 105 10.52 16.07 -3.04
C THR A 105 11.44 15.78 -1.85
N GLY A 106 11.63 14.51 -1.50
CA GLY A 106 12.39 14.10 -0.31
C GLY A 106 11.55 13.98 0.96
N CYS A 107 10.27 14.37 0.94
CA CYS A 107 9.35 14.27 2.07
C CYS A 107 8.43 13.03 1.97
N PHE A 108 9.01 11.85 1.74
CA PHE A 108 8.21 10.61 1.61
C PHE A 108 7.37 10.31 2.85
N GLU A 109 7.78 10.77 4.03
CA GLU A 109 7.00 10.61 5.26
C GLU A 109 5.59 11.18 5.14
N ILE A 110 5.41 12.29 4.40
CA ILE A 110 4.08 12.87 4.13
C ILE A 110 3.22 11.85 3.39
N PHE A 111 3.73 11.27 2.30
CA PHE A 111 3.05 10.18 1.60
C PHE A 111 2.75 9.03 2.57
N TYR A 112 3.74 8.57 3.33
CA TYR A 112 3.57 7.43 4.24
C TYR A 112 2.44 7.65 5.24
N TRP A 113 2.49 8.74 6.02
CA TRP A 113 1.53 9.02 7.08
C TRP A 113 0.13 9.31 6.55
N THR A 114 0.02 10.09 5.49
CA THR A 114 -1.28 10.37 4.86
C THR A 114 -1.87 9.13 4.22
N HIS A 115 -1.06 8.25 3.64
CA HIS A 115 -1.55 7.02 3.05
C HIS A 115 -2.07 6.04 4.11
N LEU A 116 -1.57 6.08 5.36
CA LEU A 116 -2.14 5.31 6.49
C LEU A 116 -3.60 5.66 6.81
N LEU A 117 -4.14 6.77 6.29
CA LEU A 117 -5.56 7.08 6.35
C LEU A 117 -6.43 6.02 5.64
N TYR A 118 -5.85 5.06 4.91
CA TYR A 118 -6.57 3.88 4.46
C TYR A 118 -7.24 3.12 5.62
N VAL A 119 -6.69 3.16 6.85
CA VAL A 119 -7.27 2.49 8.02
C VAL A 119 -8.63 3.10 8.40
N PRO A 120 -8.74 4.40 8.73
CA PRO A 120 -10.04 5.01 8.96
C PRO A 120 -10.92 4.98 7.71
N PHE A 121 -10.37 5.09 6.51
CA PHE A 121 -11.14 4.95 5.26
C PHE A 121 -11.91 3.62 5.20
N TRP A 122 -11.27 2.48 5.49
CA TRP A 122 -11.96 1.18 5.46
C TRP A 122 -13.07 1.07 6.51
N ILE A 123 -12.84 1.62 7.71
CA ILE A 123 -13.85 1.61 8.77
C ILE A 123 -15.07 2.44 8.32
N ILE A 124 -14.83 3.65 7.82
CA ILE A 124 -15.90 4.55 7.40
C ILE A 124 -16.63 3.99 6.17
N VAL A 125 -15.94 3.34 5.22
CA VAL A 125 -16.60 2.80 4.02
C VAL A 125 -17.54 1.61 4.34
N ILE A 126 -17.22 0.82 5.37
CA ILE A 126 -18.11 -0.23 5.88
C ILE A 126 -19.39 0.39 6.46
N ILE A 127 -19.27 1.50 7.19
CA ILE A 127 -20.42 2.23 7.74
C ILE A 127 -21.21 2.94 6.63
N HIS A 128 -20.52 3.51 5.64
CA HIS A 128 -21.12 4.24 4.53
C HIS A 128 -21.98 3.36 3.61
N ALA A 129 -21.55 2.10 3.38
CA ALA A 129 -22.18 1.22 2.41
C ALA A 129 -22.62 -0.13 3.05
N PRO A 130 -23.94 -0.36 3.27
CA PRO A 130 -24.43 -1.50 4.06
C PRO A 130 -24.00 -2.88 3.56
N ASN A 131 -23.76 -3.04 2.26
CA ASN A 131 -23.36 -4.30 1.64
C ASN A 131 -21.85 -4.41 1.38
N PHE A 132 -21.06 -3.37 1.70
CA PHE A 132 -19.63 -3.34 1.35
C PHE A 132 -18.81 -4.38 2.12
N TRP A 133 -19.17 -4.67 3.37
CA TRP A 133 -18.45 -5.65 4.20
C TRP A 133 -18.35 -7.04 3.55
N LYS A 134 -19.37 -7.46 2.78
CA LYS A 134 -19.39 -8.74 2.04
C LYS A 134 -18.24 -8.83 1.04
N TRP A 135 -17.90 -7.70 0.43
CA TRP A 135 -16.83 -7.57 -0.55
C TRP A 135 -15.45 -7.31 0.07
N PHE A 136 -15.42 -6.83 1.31
CA PHE A 136 -14.21 -6.49 2.04
C PHE A 136 -13.64 -7.67 2.83
N ILE A 137 -14.48 -8.56 3.35
CA ILE A 137 -14.05 -9.60 4.30
C ILE A 137 -12.94 -10.50 3.73
N GLY A 138 -13.07 -10.97 2.48
CA GLY A 138 -12.06 -11.80 1.82
C GLY A 138 -10.70 -11.10 1.72
N PRO A 139 -10.60 -9.97 0.98
CA PRO A 139 -9.37 -9.19 0.89
C PRO A 139 -8.81 -8.75 2.25
N GLY A 140 -9.68 -8.34 3.18
CA GLY A 140 -9.31 -7.90 4.52
C GLY A 140 -8.66 -9.00 5.35
N VAL A 141 -9.25 -10.20 5.35
CA VAL A 141 -8.68 -11.37 6.06
C VAL A 141 -7.32 -11.74 5.47
N ILE A 142 -7.19 -11.82 4.15
CA ILE A 142 -5.90 -12.14 3.50
C ILE A 142 -4.84 -11.09 3.84
N TYR A 143 -5.21 -9.81 3.85
CA TYR A 143 -4.31 -8.73 4.24
C TYR A 143 -3.80 -8.89 5.68
N ILE A 144 -4.70 -9.15 6.63
CA ILE A 144 -4.33 -9.36 8.04
C ILE A 144 -3.42 -10.58 8.19
N LEU A 145 -3.69 -11.68 7.48
CA LEU A 145 -2.84 -12.88 7.49
C LEU A 145 -1.44 -12.60 6.92
N GLU A 146 -1.33 -11.91 5.77
CA GLU A 146 -0.02 -11.56 5.20
C GLU A 146 0.75 -10.62 6.16
N ARG A 147 0.07 -9.62 6.72
CA ARG A 147 0.67 -8.65 7.64
C ARG A 147 1.12 -9.34 8.93
N GLY A 148 0.29 -10.18 9.52
CA GLY A 148 0.59 -10.96 10.71
C GLY A 148 1.79 -11.88 10.50
N TRP A 149 1.81 -12.63 9.39
CA TRP A 149 2.95 -13.46 9.02
C TRP A 149 4.23 -12.64 8.90
N ARG A 150 4.17 -11.48 8.22
CA ARG A 150 5.34 -10.60 8.06
C ARG A 150 5.86 -10.14 9.41
N LEU A 151 4.98 -9.73 10.32
CA LEU A 151 5.35 -9.29 11.68
C LEU A 151 5.97 -10.42 12.50
N VAL A 152 5.38 -11.62 12.48
CA VAL A 152 5.93 -12.80 13.17
C VAL A 152 7.30 -13.15 12.62
N ASN A 153 7.46 -13.19 11.29
CA ASN A 153 8.72 -13.56 10.66
C ASN A 153 9.82 -12.52 10.91
N GLN A 154 9.48 -11.23 10.88
CA GLN A 154 10.39 -10.14 11.22
C GLN A 154 10.89 -10.23 12.67
N ARG A 155 9.98 -10.54 13.62
CA ARG A 155 10.31 -10.67 15.04
C ARG A 155 11.10 -11.95 15.33
N ALA A 156 10.66 -13.08 14.80
CA ALA A 156 11.22 -14.40 15.08
C ALA A 156 12.65 -14.55 14.55
N ARG A 157 12.93 -14.02 13.35
CA ARG A 157 14.20 -14.32 12.67
C ARG A 157 15.32 -13.29 12.90
N ARG A 158 15.05 -12.13 13.53
CA ARG A 158 16.00 -10.98 13.65
C ARG A 158 16.72 -10.57 12.35
N LEU A 159 16.30 -11.11 11.19
CA LEU A 159 16.96 -11.00 9.88
C LEU A 159 17.08 -9.57 9.37
N GLY A 160 16.31 -8.63 9.92
CA GLY A 160 16.22 -7.25 9.44
C GLY A 160 17.24 -6.27 10.03
N ARG A 161 18.06 -6.68 11.01
CA ARG A 161 19.12 -5.83 11.57
C ARG A 161 20.47 -6.35 11.14
N THR A 162 20.88 -5.94 9.93
CA THR A 162 22.26 -6.10 9.48
C THR A 162 22.97 -4.75 9.46
N TYR A 163 24.30 -4.79 9.40
CA TYR A 163 25.16 -3.62 9.34
C TYR A 163 25.74 -3.47 7.94
N ILE A 164 25.94 -2.23 7.52
CA ILE A 164 26.67 -1.90 6.30
C ILE A 164 28.15 -2.12 6.60
N SER A 165 28.78 -3.02 5.85
CA SER A 165 30.23 -3.29 5.94
C SER A 165 31.02 -2.26 5.15
N SER A 166 30.57 -1.91 3.94
CA SER A 166 31.19 -0.85 3.13
C SER A 166 30.18 -0.21 2.17
N GLY A 167 30.42 1.06 1.83
CA GLY A 167 29.64 1.80 0.85
C GLY A 167 30.58 2.59 -0.05
N VAL A 168 30.66 2.24 -1.33
CA VAL A 168 31.56 2.87 -2.31
C VAL A 168 30.73 3.58 -3.37
N LEU A 169 31.03 4.85 -3.62
CA LEU A 169 30.47 5.59 -4.74
C LEU A 169 31.21 5.21 -6.02
N LEU A 170 30.48 4.63 -6.97
CA LEU A 170 30.99 4.30 -8.29
C LEU A 170 30.71 5.46 -9.26
N PRO A 171 31.47 5.54 -10.37
CA PRO A 171 31.12 6.41 -11.49
C PRO A 171 29.66 6.18 -11.93
N SER A 172 29.05 7.20 -12.54
CA SER A 172 27.65 7.15 -13.02
C SER A 172 26.57 7.15 -11.92
N ARG A 173 26.85 7.73 -10.75
CA ARG A 173 25.88 7.90 -9.64
C ARG A 173 25.32 6.58 -9.10
N VAL A 174 26.16 5.55 -9.03
CA VAL A 174 25.82 4.24 -8.45
C VAL A 174 26.50 4.09 -7.09
N VAL A 175 25.78 3.53 -6.12
CA VAL A 175 26.32 3.19 -4.79
C VAL A 175 26.47 1.69 -4.70
N HIS A 176 27.70 1.21 -4.53
CA HIS A 176 27.98 -0.18 -4.19
C HIS A 176 27.92 -0.35 -2.68
N LEU A 177 26.88 -1.01 -2.19
CA LEU A 177 26.64 -1.22 -0.76
C LEU A 177 26.89 -2.68 -0.40
N VAL A 178 27.86 -2.93 0.47
CA VAL A 178 28.15 -4.25 1.02
C VAL A 178 27.50 -4.36 2.40
N LEU A 179 26.62 -5.33 2.56
CA LEU A 179 25.93 -5.61 3.82
C LEU A 179 26.52 -6.88 4.44
N ARG A 180 26.62 -6.91 5.77
CA ARG A 180 26.98 -8.15 6.47
C ARG A 180 25.87 -9.19 6.24
N ARG A 181 26.24 -10.41 5.84
CA ARG A 181 25.25 -11.49 5.65
C ARG A 181 24.66 -11.89 7.03
N PRO A 182 23.33 -11.83 7.22
CA PRO A 182 22.71 -12.33 8.44
C PRO A 182 22.91 -13.85 8.60
N LEU A 183 22.85 -14.33 9.84
CA LEU A 183 22.86 -15.78 10.14
C LEU A 183 21.67 -16.46 9.44
N HIS A 184 21.93 -17.59 8.78
CA HIS A 184 20.93 -18.38 8.04
C HIS A 184 20.23 -17.61 6.90
N PHE A 185 20.94 -16.66 6.28
CA PHE A 185 20.47 -15.98 5.09
C PHE A 185 20.94 -16.73 3.84
N ASP A 186 20.12 -17.61 3.30
CA ASP A 186 20.39 -18.33 2.05
C ASP A 186 19.61 -17.70 0.89
N PHE A 187 20.27 -17.58 -0.26
CA PHE A 187 19.70 -16.97 -1.47
C PHE A 187 20.27 -17.63 -2.73
N CYS A 188 19.52 -17.56 -3.82
CA CYS A 188 19.90 -18.04 -5.15
C CYS A 188 20.35 -16.88 -6.06
N PRO A 189 21.16 -17.13 -7.09
CA PRO A 189 21.48 -16.13 -8.10
C PRO A 189 20.21 -15.53 -8.73
N GLY A 190 20.15 -14.19 -8.79
CA GLY A 190 18.98 -13.46 -9.28
C GLY A 190 17.92 -13.13 -8.23
N ASP A 191 18.08 -13.58 -6.98
CA ASP A 191 17.23 -13.16 -5.88
C ASP A 191 17.40 -11.66 -5.57
N TYR A 192 16.38 -11.09 -4.93
CA TYR A 192 16.38 -9.69 -4.51
C TYR A 192 15.99 -9.57 -3.04
N VAL A 193 16.49 -8.53 -2.39
CA VAL A 193 16.20 -8.18 -1.00
C VAL A 193 15.51 -6.83 -0.91
N PHE A 194 14.70 -6.64 0.12
CA PHE A 194 14.22 -5.32 0.48
C PHE A 194 15.17 -4.71 1.51
N VAL A 195 15.68 -3.51 1.19
CA VAL A 195 16.58 -2.76 2.06
C VAL A 195 15.87 -1.51 2.57
N ASN A 196 15.97 -1.27 3.87
CA ASN A 196 15.59 -0.02 4.52
C ASN A 196 16.83 0.57 5.20
N VAL A 197 17.13 1.83 4.92
CA VAL A 197 18.23 2.58 5.55
C VAL A 197 17.61 3.70 6.38
N PRO A 198 17.41 3.51 7.70
CA PRO A 198 16.68 4.46 8.54
C PRO A 198 17.26 5.87 8.57
N ALA A 199 18.56 6.03 8.32
CA ALA A 199 19.24 7.32 8.24
C ALA A 199 18.84 8.14 7.01
N VAL A 200 18.35 7.49 5.95
CA VAL A 200 17.87 8.12 4.71
C VAL A 200 16.34 8.18 4.70
N ALA A 201 15.69 7.04 4.99
CA ALA A 201 14.24 6.94 5.03
C ALA A 201 13.79 5.88 6.04
N ARG A 202 13.11 6.31 7.11
CA ARG A 202 12.75 5.43 8.25
C ARG A 202 11.73 4.35 7.92
N TYR A 203 10.83 4.60 6.98
CA TYR A 203 9.68 3.75 6.71
C TYR A 203 9.66 3.16 5.29
N GLU A 204 10.75 3.30 4.53
CA GLU A 204 10.84 2.89 3.13
C GLU A 204 11.65 1.62 2.92
N TRP A 205 11.03 0.62 2.28
CA TRP A 205 11.70 -0.60 1.89
C TRP A 205 11.80 -0.65 0.37
N HIS A 206 13.02 -0.71 -0.15
CA HIS A 206 13.29 -0.71 -1.58
C HIS A 206 13.88 -2.05 -2.01
N PRO A 207 13.38 -2.67 -3.11
CA PRO A 207 13.92 -3.91 -3.62
C PRO A 207 15.24 -3.66 -4.36
N PHE A 208 16.26 -4.48 -4.09
CA PHE A 208 17.53 -4.52 -4.80
C PHE A 208 17.91 -5.96 -5.09
N THR A 209 18.32 -6.26 -6.32
CA THR A 209 18.88 -7.56 -6.68
C THR A 209 20.20 -7.77 -5.96
N ILE A 210 20.42 -8.99 -5.46
CA ILE A 210 21.70 -9.36 -4.83
C ILE A 210 22.74 -9.53 -5.94
N SER A 211 23.78 -8.71 -5.94
CA SER A 211 24.86 -8.75 -6.94
C SER A 211 25.99 -9.72 -6.58
N SER A 212 26.11 -10.12 -5.31
CA SER A 212 27.12 -11.07 -4.82
C SER A 212 26.77 -12.53 -5.13
N ALA A 213 27.78 -13.38 -5.30
CA ALA A 213 27.58 -14.83 -5.40
C ALA A 213 27.13 -15.47 -4.05
N PRO A 214 26.30 -16.52 -4.06
CA PRO A 214 25.87 -17.24 -2.85
C PRO A 214 27.02 -17.83 -2.02
N GLU A 215 28.11 -18.22 -2.68
CA GLU A 215 29.31 -18.83 -2.07
C GLU A 215 30.24 -17.78 -1.44
N GLN A 216 30.05 -16.50 -1.77
CA GLN A 216 30.86 -15.41 -1.27
C GLN A 216 30.57 -15.21 0.23
N GLN A 217 31.46 -15.73 1.08
CA GLN A 217 31.43 -15.44 2.51
C GLN A 217 31.77 -13.96 2.71
N GLY A 218 31.00 -13.28 3.58
CA GLY A 218 31.25 -11.88 3.88
C GLY A 218 32.67 -11.73 4.41
N GLY A 219 33.51 -11.02 3.66
CA GLY A 219 34.95 -10.92 3.93
C GLY A 219 35.22 -10.65 5.40
N SER A 220 35.94 -11.56 6.04
CA SER A 220 36.71 -11.28 7.25
C SER A 220 37.71 -10.20 6.90
N HIS A 221 37.48 -8.97 7.37
CA HIS A 221 38.56 -8.02 7.49
C HIS A 221 39.34 -8.42 8.75
N ASP A 222 40.56 -8.89 8.51
CA ASP A 222 41.68 -8.71 9.44
C ASP A 222 41.87 -7.21 9.78
#